data_AF-A0A1G7MS88-F1
#
_entry.id   AF-A0A1G7MS88-F1
#
_cell.length_a   1.000
_cell.length_b   1.000
_cell.length_c   1.000
_cell.angle_alpha   90.00
_cell.angle_beta   90.00
_cell.angle_gamma   90.00
#
_symmetry.space_group_name_H-M   'P 1'
#
loop_
_entity.id
_entity.type
_entity.pdbx_description
1 polymer ?
#
loop_
_entity_poly.entity_id
_entity_poly.type
_entity_poly.pdbx_seq_one_letter_code
_entity_poly.pdbx_strand_id
1 'polypeptide(L)'
;MQDYLLFIDTETSGLPKKWDLPYCDNDNWPYALQVSWIVYTKDMREVKREDHYIKDNDFTISPKAYAVHGLTQEYLVEHGEWRKDVVTMLANDLLEYQPLVIGHFIELDLNVAGVEFYRTGITNPLQNLKTFCTMLATTKWVQNPQTKYLRLNQLYEVLFNKTFDRQHNALEDAEATAECFFEMLKRGDITEESVEHQEVYLQKIRSEKKYLLPAAIILILIIIIAFWLYGSTS
;
A
#
# COMPACT_ATOMS: atom_id res chain seq x y z
N MET A 1 -12.81 -17.39 -2.04
CA MET A 1 -12.50 -15.99 -1.68
C MET A 1 -12.64 -15.84 -0.17
N GLN A 2 -11.89 -14.94 0.48
CA GLN A 2 -12.05 -14.66 1.91
C GLN A 2 -13.48 -14.17 2.23
N ASP A 3 -13.94 -14.42 3.46
CA ASP A 3 -15.26 -13.95 3.90
C ASP A 3 -15.34 -12.42 4.02
N TYR A 4 -14.21 -11.78 4.25
CA TYR A 4 -14.07 -10.32 4.29
C TYR A 4 -13.07 -9.81 3.26
N LEU A 5 -13.36 -8.62 2.76
CA LEU A 5 -12.56 -7.86 1.81
C LEU A 5 -12.29 -6.50 2.45
N LEU A 6 -11.03 -6.06 2.48
CA LEU A 6 -10.67 -4.75 3.01
C LEU A 6 -9.99 -3.95 1.91
N PHE A 7 -10.61 -2.84 1.53
CA PHE A 7 -10.07 -1.89 0.56
C PHE A 7 -9.32 -0.82 1.31
N ILE A 8 -8.06 -0.60 0.97
CA ILE A 8 -7.19 0.37 1.64
C ILE A 8 -6.55 1.28 0.61
N ASP A 9 -6.42 2.55 0.97
CA ASP A 9 -5.64 3.54 0.25
C ASP A 9 -4.96 4.49 1.26
N THR A 10 -3.91 5.17 0.84
CA THR A 10 -3.12 6.07 1.68
C THR A 10 -2.69 7.33 0.94
N GLU A 11 -2.87 8.48 1.57
CA GLU A 11 -2.17 9.70 1.18
C GLU A 11 -0.85 9.79 1.92
N THR A 12 0.20 10.24 1.24
CA THR A 12 1.58 10.14 1.75
C THR A 12 2.32 11.46 1.61
N SER A 13 3.28 11.71 2.50
CA SER A 13 4.10 12.93 2.48
C SER A 13 5.00 13.06 1.25
N GLY A 14 5.12 11.99 0.46
CA GLY A 14 5.92 11.90 -0.74
C GLY A 14 5.95 10.47 -1.27
N LEU A 15 6.81 10.21 -2.25
CA LEU A 15 7.08 8.85 -2.71
C LEU A 15 8.36 8.30 -2.05
N PRO A 16 8.49 6.97 -1.91
CA PRO A 16 9.75 6.39 -1.43
C PRO A 16 10.91 6.76 -2.34
N LYS A 17 12.08 7.04 -1.76
CA LYS A 17 13.30 7.34 -2.54
C LYS A 17 13.73 6.10 -3.34
N LYS A 18 13.57 4.91 -2.76
CA LYS A 18 13.85 3.61 -3.34
C LYS A 18 12.79 2.58 -2.90
N TRP A 19 12.28 1.81 -3.86
CA TRP A 19 11.20 0.84 -3.65
C TRP A 19 11.68 -0.53 -3.13
N ASP A 20 12.99 -0.79 -3.18
CA ASP A 20 13.63 -2.05 -2.83
C ASP A 20 14.23 -2.06 -1.42
N LEU A 21 14.15 -0.95 -0.68
CA LEU A 21 14.64 -0.86 0.69
C LEU A 21 13.64 -1.44 1.70
N PRO A 22 14.11 -2.01 2.83
CA PRO A 22 13.24 -2.57 3.86
C PRO A 22 12.46 -1.46 4.59
N TYR A 23 11.33 -1.80 5.22
CA TYR A 23 10.48 -0.87 5.98
C TYR A 23 11.23 -0.19 7.15
N CYS A 24 12.30 -0.81 7.65
CA CYS A 24 13.10 -0.26 8.75
C CYS A 24 14.05 0.89 8.34
N ASP A 25 14.21 1.16 7.03
CA ASP A 25 14.96 2.32 6.55
C ASP A 25 14.08 3.57 6.60
N ASN A 26 13.98 4.17 7.80
CA ASN A 26 13.07 5.26 8.11
C ASN A 26 13.23 6.50 7.21
N ASP A 27 14.44 6.77 6.70
CA ASP A 27 14.73 7.95 5.88
C ASP A 27 14.34 7.76 4.40
N ASN A 28 14.06 6.52 3.99
CA ASN A 28 13.66 6.18 2.64
C ASN A 28 12.16 6.37 2.39
N TRP A 29 11.35 5.97 3.36
CA TRP A 29 9.90 5.83 3.20
C TRP A 29 9.15 7.09 3.62
N PRO A 30 8.11 7.50 2.87
CA PRO A 30 7.27 8.62 3.25
C PRO A 30 6.47 8.30 4.52
N TYR A 31 5.79 9.32 5.02
CA TYR A 31 4.86 9.20 6.15
C TYR A 31 3.44 9.15 5.62
N ALA A 32 2.59 8.32 6.23
CA ALA A 32 1.16 8.39 5.96
C ALA A 32 0.60 9.71 6.49
N LEU A 33 -0.23 10.36 5.68
CA LEU A 33 -0.97 11.58 5.99
C LEU A 33 -2.46 11.29 6.20
N GLN A 34 -3.01 10.40 5.37
CA GLN A 34 -4.36 9.87 5.48
C GLN A 34 -4.29 8.35 5.31
N VAL A 35 -5.01 7.61 6.13
CA VAL A 35 -5.17 6.17 6.02
C VAL A 35 -6.66 5.87 6.09
N SER A 36 -7.20 5.31 5.01
CA SER A 36 -8.63 5.02 4.92
C SER A 36 -8.81 3.58 4.51
N TRP A 37 -9.78 2.91 5.12
CA TRP A 37 -10.13 1.55 4.71
C TRP A 37 -11.61 1.27 4.87
N ILE A 38 -12.09 0.36 4.02
CA ILE A 38 -13.49 -0.06 3.99
C ILE A 38 -13.53 -1.59 3.99
N VAL A 39 -14.25 -2.15 4.96
CA VAL A 39 -14.46 -3.59 5.11
C VAL A 39 -15.80 -3.96 4.51
N TYR A 40 -15.78 -4.92 3.59
CA TYR A 40 -16.96 -5.55 3.03
C TYR A 40 -16.98 -7.03 3.34
N THR A 41 -18.17 -7.60 3.42
CA THR A 41 -18.36 -9.05 3.29
C THR A 41 -18.15 -9.49 1.84
N LYS A 42 -17.91 -10.78 1.61
CA LYS A 42 -17.88 -11.38 0.27
C LYS A 42 -19.16 -11.18 -0.55
N ASP A 43 -20.28 -10.94 0.13
CA ASP A 43 -21.59 -10.64 -0.48
C ASP A 43 -21.76 -9.14 -0.79
N MET A 44 -20.66 -8.38 -0.83
CA MET A 44 -20.59 -6.95 -1.17
C MET A 44 -21.39 -6.04 -0.22
N ARG A 45 -21.57 -6.45 1.04
CA ARG A 45 -22.16 -5.60 2.08
C ARG A 45 -21.07 -4.92 2.88
N GLU A 46 -21.13 -3.59 2.98
CA GLU A 46 -20.25 -2.80 3.84
C GLU A 46 -20.48 -3.18 5.31
N VAL A 47 -19.38 -3.42 6.02
CA VAL A 47 -19.34 -3.79 7.44
C VAL A 47 -18.83 -2.61 8.26
N LYS A 48 -17.78 -1.98 7.76
CA LYS A 48 -17.05 -0.93 8.47
C LYS A 48 -16.38 0.01 7.48
N ARG A 49 -16.27 1.28 7.84
CA ARG A 49 -15.57 2.33 7.11
C ARG A 49 -14.81 3.20 8.08
N GLU A 50 -13.55 3.45 7.77
CA GLU A 50 -12.63 4.23 8.60
C GLU A 50 -11.86 5.20 7.71
N ASP A 51 -11.69 6.43 8.20
CA ASP A 51 -11.05 7.53 7.47
C ASP A 51 -10.32 8.44 8.46
N HIS A 52 -8.99 8.36 8.47
CA HIS A 52 -8.19 9.02 9.49
C HIS A 52 -7.05 9.82 8.87
N TYR A 53 -6.92 11.07 9.31
CA TYR A 53 -5.73 11.89 9.07
C TYR A 53 -4.72 11.71 10.20
N ILE A 54 -3.43 11.78 9.92
CA ILE A 54 -2.36 11.66 10.93
C ILE A 54 -1.80 13.04 11.26
N LYS A 55 -1.88 13.43 12.53
CA LYS A 55 -1.48 14.77 13.00
C LYS A 55 -0.04 14.92 13.45
N ASP A 56 0.70 13.82 13.56
CA ASP A 56 2.11 13.84 13.93
C ASP A 56 2.88 14.84 13.03
N ASN A 57 3.84 15.56 13.62
CA ASN A 57 4.57 16.65 12.95
C ASN A 57 6.09 16.40 12.94
N ASP A 58 6.46 15.14 12.77
CA ASP A 58 7.84 14.63 12.71
C ASP A 58 8.33 14.43 11.27
N PHE A 59 7.61 14.98 10.28
CA PHE A 59 7.92 14.87 8.86
C PHE A 59 7.65 16.18 8.11
N THR A 60 8.04 16.20 6.84
CA THR A 60 7.70 17.30 5.91
C THR A 60 6.93 16.76 4.72
N ILE A 61 5.92 17.51 4.28
CA ILE A 61 5.13 17.19 3.08
C ILE A 61 5.86 17.76 1.87
N SER A 62 6.20 16.90 0.92
CA SER A 62 6.87 17.33 -0.30
C SER A 62 5.94 18.19 -1.18
N PRO A 63 6.46 19.19 -1.91
CA PRO A 63 5.63 20.00 -2.81
C PRO A 63 4.89 19.18 -3.87
N LYS A 64 5.46 18.04 -4.28
CA LYS A 64 4.82 17.12 -5.24
C LYS A 64 3.63 16.39 -4.62
N ALA A 65 3.75 15.93 -3.38
CA ALA A 65 2.64 15.30 -2.66
C ALA A 65 1.52 16.31 -2.43
N TYR A 66 1.86 17.50 -1.93
CA TYR A 66 0.89 18.59 -1.76
C TYR A 66 0.15 18.93 -3.06
N ALA A 67 0.85 18.97 -4.21
CA ALA A 67 0.21 19.24 -5.49
C ALA A 67 -0.77 18.13 -5.95
N VAL A 68 -0.69 16.94 -5.35
CA VAL A 68 -1.58 15.80 -5.62
C VAL A 68 -2.79 15.84 -4.70
N HIS A 69 -2.60 15.86 -3.38
CA HIS A 69 -3.69 15.68 -2.39
C HIS A 69 -4.10 16.97 -1.65
N GLY A 70 -3.34 18.06 -1.73
CA GLY A 70 -3.68 19.36 -1.13
C GLY A 70 -3.62 19.44 0.41
N LEU A 71 -3.26 18.36 1.10
CA LEU A 71 -3.13 18.30 2.58
C LEU A 71 -1.94 19.12 3.06
N THR A 72 -2.18 19.96 4.06
CA THR A 72 -1.18 20.78 4.74
C THR A 72 -0.92 20.28 6.15
N GLN A 73 0.23 20.62 6.72
CA GLN A 73 0.52 20.24 8.10
C GLN A 73 -0.49 20.86 9.07
N GLU A 74 -0.92 22.10 8.80
CA GLU A 74 -1.92 22.81 9.60
C GLU A 74 -3.26 22.05 9.60
N TYR A 75 -3.71 21.58 8.43
CA TYR A 75 -4.92 20.77 8.30
C TYR A 75 -4.81 19.46 9.09
N LEU A 76 -3.67 18.75 8.97
CA LEU A 76 -3.43 17.50 9.69
C LEU A 76 -3.42 17.70 11.21
N VAL A 77 -2.84 18.79 11.70
CA VAL A 77 -2.83 19.11 13.13
C VAL A 77 -4.23 19.40 13.67
N GLU A 78 -5.07 20.07 12.88
CA GLU A 78 -6.44 20.42 13.27
C GLU A 78 -7.42 19.24 13.21
N HIS A 79 -7.31 18.40 12.17
CA HIS A 79 -8.30 17.37 11.85
C HIS A 79 -7.82 15.94 12.10
N GLY A 80 -6.53 15.73 12.38
CA GLY A 80 -5.94 14.41 12.49
C GLY A 80 -5.95 13.81 13.89
N GLU A 81 -5.57 12.55 13.91
CA GLU A 81 -5.42 11.69 15.07
C GLU A 81 -3.95 11.28 15.22
N TRP A 82 -3.59 10.76 16.40
CA TRP A 82 -2.23 10.27 16.60
C TRP A 82 -1.99 9.03 15.76
N ARG A 83 -0.86 9.00 15.05
CA ARG A 83 -0.42 7.87 14.22
C ARG A 83 -0.61 6.53 14.90
N LYS A 84 -0.18 6.43 16.16
CA LYS A 84 -0.26 5.18 16.93
C LYS A 84 -1.70 4.70 17.09
N ASP A 85 -2.67 5.59 17.27
CA ASP A 85 -4.06 5.22 17.45
C ASP A 85 -4.65 4.70 16.13
N VAL A 86 -4.42 5.41 15.03
CA VAL A 86 -4.83 5.01 13.67
C VAL A 86 -4.26 3.65 13.28
N VAL A 87 -2.94 3.46 13.46
CA VAL A 87 -2.27 2.20 13.17
C VAL A 87 -2.76 1.06 14.07
N THR A 88 -3.12 1.35 15.33
CA THR A 88 -3.74 0.37 16.22
C THR A 88 -5.12 -0.05 15.71
N MET A 89 -5.94 0.89 15.25
CA MET A 89 -7.27 0.60 14.68
C MET A 89 -7.15 -0.28 13.44
N LEU A 90 -6.25 0.08 12.51
CA LEU A 90 -5.99 -0.74 11.33
C LEU A 90 -5.49 -2.16 11.71
N ALA A 91 -4.58 -2.28 12.69
CA ALA A 91 -4.11 -3.58 13.15
C ALA A 91 -5.26 -4.46 13.67
N ASN A 92 -6.14 -3.89 14.48
CA ASN A 92 -7.25 -4.60 15.08
C ASN A 92 -8.21 -5.11 14.00
N ASP A 93 -8.59 -4.26 13.04
CA ASP A 93 -9.48 -4.66 11.95
C ASP A 93 -8.85 -5.75 11.06
N LEU A 94 -7.55 -5.63 10.73
CA LEU A 94 -6.84 -6.65 9.96
C LEU A 94 -6.81 -8.02 10.67
N LEU A 95 -6.66 -8.02 12.00
CA LEU A 95 -6.64 -9.23 12.82
C LEU A 95 -8.05 -9.81 13.03
N GLU A 96 -9.05 -8.96 13.22
CA GLU A 96 -10.44 -9.35 13.43
C GLU A 96 -11.04 -9.98 12.16
N TYR A 97 -10.93 -9.29 11.03
CA TYR A 97 -11.60 -9.71 9.79
C TYR A 97 -10.79 -10.70 8.96
N GLN A 98 -9.46 -10.78 9.16
CA GLN A 98 -8.53 -11.56 8.32
C GLN A 98 -8.84 -11.45 6.80
N PRO A 99 -8.92 -10.22 6.26
CA PRO A 99 -9.50 -9.98 4.94
C PRO A 99 -8.55 -10.35 3.79
N LEU A 100 -9.11 -10.42 2.57
CA LEU A 100 -8.33 -10.11 1.37
C LEU A 100 -8.11 -8.60 1.34
N VAL A 101 -6.86 -8.15 1.41
CA VAL A 101 -6.53 -6.71 1.37
C VAL A 101 -6.39 -6.25 -0.08
N ILE A 102 -7.14 -5.24 -0.47
CA ILE A 102 -7.30 -4.83 -1.87
C ILE A 102 -6.96 -3.34 -2.00
N GLY A 103 -6.29 -2.96 -3.09
CA GLY A 103 -5.97 -1.58 -3.39
C GLY A 103 -5.72 -1.37 -4.89
N HIS A 104 -5.61 -0.11 -5.30
CA HIS A 104 -5.21 0.25 -6.65
C HIS A 104 -3.81 0.86 -6.61
N PHE A 105 -2.80 0.08 -7.04
CA PHE A 105 -1.38 0.31 -6.72
C PHE A 105 -0.99 -0.01 -5.26
N ILE A 106 -1.60 -1.08 -4.74
CA ILE A 106 -1.49 -1.58 -3.35
C ILE A 106 -0.06 -1.76 -2.81
N GLU A 107 0.97 -1.84 -3.66
CA GLU A 107 2.36 -1.92 -3.19
C GLU A 107 2.75 -0.68 -2.39
N LEU A 108 2.28 0.52 -2.79
CA LEU A 108 2.55 1.74 -2.03
C LEU A 108 1.90 1.65 -0.63
N ASP A 109 0.61 1.35 -0.58
CA ASP A 109 -0.18 1.32 0.65
C ASP A 109 0.36 0.31 1.66
N LEU A 110 0.70 -0.90 1.19
CA LEU A 110 1.24 -1.96 2.06
C LEU A 110 2.62 -1.61 2.60
N ASN A 111 3.47 -0.96 1.80
CA ASN A 111 4.77 -0.54 2.28
C ASN A 111 4.65 0.60 3.29
N VAL A 112 3.82 1.60 3.00
CA VAL A 112 3.57 2.74 3.90
C VAL A 112 2.97 2.24 5.22
N ALA A 113 1.88 1.46 5.18
CA ALA A 113 1.30 0.85 6.37
C ALA A 113 2.34 0.00 7.14
N GLY A 114 3.16 -0.78 6.42
CA GLY A 114 4.25 -1.56 7.01
C GLY A 114 5.29 -0.72 7.76
N VAL A 115 5.63 0.45 7.23
CA VAL A 115 6.52 1.42 7.86
C VAL A 115 5.85 2.06 9.08
N GLU A 116 4.57 2.41 8.99
CA GLU A 116 3.83 2.96 10.13
C GLU A 116 3.70 1.95 11.29
N PHE A 117 3.48 0.66 11.00
CA PHE A 117 3.57 -0.42 11.99
C PHE A 117 4.95 -0.46 12.64
N TYR A 118 6.03 -0.36 11.86
CA TYR A 118 7.39 -0.33 12.38
C TYR A 118 7.65 0.88 13.28
N ARG A 119 7.27 2.09 12.83
CA ARG A 119 7.44 3.36 13.58
C ARG A 119 6.71 3.34 14.93
N THR A 120 5.54 2.72 14.98
CA THR A 120 4.71 2.65 16.19
C THR A 120 5.05 1.46 17.11
N GLY A 121 5.91 0.53 16.64
CA GLY A 121 6.23 -0.69 17.36
C GLY A 121 5.09 -1.73 17.39
N ILE A 122 4.09 -1.58 16.52
CA ILE A 122 2.94 -2.49 16.42
C ILE A 122 3.31 -3.63 15.44
N THR A 123 2.95 -4.86 15.78
CA THR A 123 3.22 -6.01 14.89
C THR A 123 2.38 -5.88 13.62
N ASN A 124 3.02 -5.92 12.46
CA ASN A 124 2.37 -5.77 11.16
C ASN A 124 1.58 -7.03 10.75
N PRO A 125 0.24 -7.02 10.74
CA PRO A 125 -0.57 -8.19 10.37
C PRO A 125 -0.57 -8.46 8.86
N LEU A 126 -0.31 -7.45 8.02
CA LEU A 126 -0.37 -7.54 6.55
C LEU A 126 0.59 -8.58 5.97
N GLN A 127 1.65 -8.94 6.69
CA GLN A 127 2.60 -9.97 6.26
C GLN A 127 1.98 -11.35 6.10
N ASN A 128 0.86 -11.61 6.79
CA ASN A 128 0.18 -12.91 6.81
C ASN A 128 -1.15 -12.90 6.04
N LEU A 129 -1.54 -11.76 5.46
CA LEU A 129 -2.82 -11.61 4.76
C LEU A 129 -2.61 -11.69 3.26
N LYS A 130 -3.60 -12.25 2.56
CA LYS A 130 -3.62 -12.23 1.09
C LYS A 130 -3.90 -10.81 0.62
N THR A 131 -3.37 -10.49 -0.55
CA THR A 131 -3.44 -9.16 -1.14
C THR A 131 -3.84 -9.20 -2.60
N PHE A 132 -4.49 -8.16 -3.09
CA PHE A 132 -4.89 -8.06 -4.48
C PHE A 132 -4.83 -6.60 -4.98
N CYS A 133 -4.25 -6.42 -6.15
CA CYS A 133 -4.08 -5.13 -6.81
C CYS A 133 -4.94 -5.06 -8.07
N THR A 134 -5.93 -4.16 -8.07
CA THR A 134 -6.80 -3.93 -9.25
C THR A 134 -6.01 -3.36 -10.43
N MET A 135 -4.99 -2.54 -10.17
CA MET A 135 -4.06 -2.04 -11.19
C MET A 135 -3.35 -3.19 -11.93
N LEU A 136 -2.84 -4.20 -11.20
CA LEU A 136 -2.17 -5.34 -11.83
C LEU A 136 -3.15 -6.22 -12.61
N ALA A 137 -4.35 -6.44 -12.07
CA ALA A 137 -5.40 -7.24 -12.71
C ALA A 137 -5.81 -6.69 -14.09
N THR A 138 -5.66 -5.38 -14.28
CA THR A 138 -6.12 -4.66 -15.49
C THR A 138 -4.99 -4.33 -16.46
N THR A 139 -3.76 -4.83 -16.22
CA THR A 139 -2.60 -4.58 -17.09
C THR A 139 -2.89 -4.90 -18.57
N LYS A 140 -3.68 -5.97 -18.84
CA LYS A 140 -4.07 -6.38 -20.20
C LYS A 140 -5.05 -5.42 -20.91
N TRP A 141 -5.63 -4.46 -20.19
CA TRP A 141 -6.60 -3.50 -20.73
C TRP A 141 -5.95 -2.20 -21.21
N VAL A 142 -4.66 -2.01 -20.91
CA VAL A 142 -3.95 -0.79 -21.29
C VAL A 142 -3.77 -0.74 -22.80
N GLN A 143 -4.43 0.21 -23.44
CA GLN A 143 -4.37 0.40 -24.90
C GLN A 143 -3.24 1.34 -25.33
N ASN A 144 -2.80 2.24 -24.44
CA ASN A 144 -1.75 3.21 -24.74
C ASN A 144 -0.36 2.58 -24.54
N PRO A 145 0.49 2.47 -25.59
CA PRO A 145 1.82 1.89 -25.48
C PRO A 145 2.78 2.64 -24.55
N GLN A 146 2.49 3.91 -24.23
CA GLN A 146 3.33 4.74 -23.35
C GLN A 146 3.11 4.47 -21.87
N THR A 147 2.00 3.83 -21.50
CA THR A 147 1.65 3.51 -20.12
C THR A 147 1.61 2.01 -19.93
N LYS A 148 2.04 1.51 -18.78
CA LYS A 148 1.98 0.08 -18.45
C LYS A 148 0.77 -0.32 -17.63
N TYR A 149 0.12 0.65 -16.98
CA TYR A 149 -0.97 0.44 -16.04
C TYR A 149 -2.04 1.49 -16.25
N LEU A 150 -3.30 1.12 -16.00
CA LEU A 150 -4.39 2.09 -15.88
C LEU A 150 -4.27 2.78 -14.52
N ARG A 151 -4.50 4.09 -14.49
CA ARG A 151 -4.79 4.82 -13.25
C ARG A 151 -6.20 4.49 -12.76
N LEU A 152 -6.49 4.77 -11.50
CA LEU A 152 -7.79 4.44 -10.90
C LEU A 152 -8.95 5.08 -11.67
N ASN A 153 -8.83 6.36 -12.03
CA ASN A 153 -9.86 7.04 -12.82
C ASN A 153 -10.03 6.46 -14.23
N GLN A 154 -8.96 6.00 -14.87
CA GLN A 154 -9.03 5.35 -16.17
C GLN A 154 -9.74 4.00 -16.06
N LEU A 155 -9.43 3.23 -15.01
CA LEU A 155 -10.14 1.99 -14.72
C LEU A 155 -11.63 2.25 -14.46
N TYR A 156 -11.93 3.26 -13.65
CA TYR A 156 -13.29 3.66 -13.34
C TYR A 156 -14.07 4.08 -14.60
N GLU A 157 -13.44 4.87 -15.48
CA GLU A 157 -14.03 5.27 -16.76
C GLU A 157 -14.30 4.05 -17.67
N VAL A 158 -13.36 3.10 -17.77
CA VAL A 158 -13.52 1.87 -18.54
C VAL A 158 -14.69 1.02 -18.02
N LEU A 159 -14.89 0.98 -16.70
CA LEU A 159 -15.94 0.18 -16.09
C LEU A 159 -17.30 0.87 -16.15
N PHE A 160 -17.38 2.17 -15.85
CA PHE A 160 -18.65 2.84 -15.63
C PHE A 160 -19.05 3.84 -16.72
N ASN A 161 -18.15 4.13 -17.68
CA ASN A 161 -18.32 5.17 -18.69
C ASN A 161 -18.68 6.53 -18.06
N LYS A 162 -17.99 6.85 -16.95
CA LYS A 162 -18.14 8.06 -16.13
C LYS A 162 -16.76 8.56 -15.69
N THR A 163 -16.63 9.88 -15.55
CA THR A 163 -15.43 10.48 -14.95
C THR A 163 -15.44 10.29 -13.43
N PHE A 164 -14.25 10.13 -12.86
CA PHE A 164 -14.01 10.09 -11.42
C PHE A 164 -13.11 11.27 -11.03
N ASP A 165 -13.75 12.32 -10.53
CA ASP A 165 -13.12 13.64 -10.32
C ASP A 165 -12.70 13.88 -8.86
N ARG A 166 -12.95 12.94 -7.95
CA ARG A 166 -12.68 13.02 -6.50
C ARG A 166 -11.41 12.25 -6.07
N GLN A 167 -10.41 12.19 -6.94
CA GLN A 167 -9.14 11.50 -6.66
C GLN A 167 -8.28 12.25 -5.64
N HIS A 168 -7.30 11.53 -5.08
CA HIS A 168 -6.30 12.05 -4.15
C HIS A 168 -6.90 12.38 -2.78
N ASN A 169 -7.84 11.53 -2.39
CA ASN A 169 -8.38 11.39 -1.07
C ASN A 169 -8.51 9.89 -0.81
N ALA A 170 -7.81 9.39 0.19
CA ALA A 170 -7.68 7.95 0.41
C ALA A 170 -9.03 7.25 0.59
N LEU A 171 -10.03 7.88 1.22
CA LEU A 171 -11.35 7.26 1.37
C LEU A 171 -12.09 7.12 0.03
N GLU A 172 -12.09 8.18 -0.78
CA GLU A 172 -12.73 8.20 -2.09
C GLU A 172 -12.03 7.22 -3.06
N ASP A 173 -10.71 7.12 -2.99
CA ASP A 173 -9.91 6.20 -3.80
C ASP A 173 -10.10 4.73 -3.36
N ALA A 174 -10.23 4.46 -2.05
CA ALA A 174 -10.58 3.13 -1.52
C ALA A 174 -12.00 2.72 -1.94
N GLU A 175 -12.97 3.64 -1.90
CA GLU A 175 -14.35 3.41 -2.35
C GLU A 175 -14.43 3.15 -3.85
N ALA A 176 -13.80 3.98 -4.67
CA ALA A 176 -13.72 3.78 -6.11
C ALA A 176 -13.02 2.46 -6.46
N THR A 177 -12.00 2.06 -5.69
CA THR A 177 -11.34 0.75 -5.83
C THR A 177 -12.31 -0.39 -5.51
N ALA A 178 -13.12 -0.27 -4.46
CA ALA A 178 -14.15 -1.25 -4.11
C ALA A 178 -15.19 -1.40 -5.23
N GLU A 179 -15.72 -0.29 -5.73
CA GLU A 179 -16.66 -0.29 -6.85
C GLU A 179 -16.06 -0.95 -8.09
N CYS A 180 -14.83 -0.60 -8.46
CA CYS A 180 -14.14 -1.20 -9.59
C CYS A 180 -13.94 -2.71 -9.40
N PHE A 181 -13.52 -3.14 -8.20
CA PHE A 181 -13.31 -4.55 -7.89
C PHE A 181 -14.62 -5.35 -8.00
N PHE A 182 -15.71 -4.85 -7.44
CA PHE A 182 -17.01 -5.51 -7.49
C PHE A 182 -17.59 -5.57 -8.91
N GLU A 183 -17.43 -4.51 -9.69
CA GLU A 183 -17.87 -4.54 -11.10
C GLU A 183 -17.04 -5.53 -11.92
N MET A 184 -15.72 -5.60 -11.70
CA MET A 184 -14.87 -6.62 -12.34
C MET A 184 -15.23 -8.05 -11.92
N LEU A 185 -15.58 -8.28 -10.66
CA LEU A 185 -16.11 -9.58 -10.21
C LEU A 185 -17.40 -9.94 -10.93
N LYS A 186 -18.35 -8.99 -11.00
CA LYS A 186 -19.65 -9.18 -11.66
C LYS A 186 -19.52 -9.49 -13.16
N ARG A 187 -18.52 -8.89 -13.82
CA ARG A 187 -18.20 -9.15 -15.24
C ARG A 187 -17.46 -10.47 -15.48
N GLY A 188 -16.95 -11.11 -14.41
CA GLY A 188 -16.09 -12.28 -14.51
C GLY A 188 -14.65 -11.94 -14.94
N ASP A 189 -14.25 -10.68 -14.87
CA ASP A 189 -12.89 -10.23 -15.16
C ASP A 189 -11.91 -10.61 -14.03
N ILE A 190 -12.43 -10.70 -12.81
CA ILE A 190 -11.75 -11.26 -11.63
C ILE A 190 -12.47 -12.54 -11.23
N THR A 191 -11.68 -13.58 -10.98
CA THR A 191 -12.11 -14.88 -10.45
C THR A 191 -11.30 -15.24 -9.20
N GLU A 192 -11.75 -16.22 -8.42
CA GLU A 192 -10.96 -16.73 -7.29
C GLU A 192 -9.56 -17.20 -7.72
N GLU A 193 -9.47 -17.88 -8.86
CA GLU A 193 -8.21 -18.31 -9.46
C GLU A 193 -7.29 -17.11 -9.78
N SER A 194 -7.84 -16.03 -10.33
CA SER A 194 -7.05 -14.83 -10.64
C SER A 194 -6.51 -14.15 -9.37
N VAL A 195 -7.26 -14.19 -8.27
CA VAL A 195 -6.82 -13.66 -6.97
C VAL A 195 -5.67 -14.51 -6.42
N GLU A 196 -5.82 -15.84 -6.46
CA GLU A 196 -4.77 -16.76 -6.00
C GLU A 196 -3.48 -16.63 -6.83
N HIS A 197 -3.60 -16.54 -8.16
CA HIS A 197 -2.46 -16.36 -9.04
C HIS A 197 -1.72 -15.04 -8.78
N GLN A 198 -2.46 -13.94 -8.58
CA GLN A 198 -1.83 -12.65 -8.27
C GLN A 198 -1.16 -12.67 -6.90
N GLU A 199 -1.76 -13.31 -5.89
CA GLU A 199 -1.16 -13.44 -4.57
C GLU A 199 0.19 -14.18 -4.64
N VAL A 200 0.29 -15.27 -5.40
CA VAL A 200 1.57 -15.99 -5.61
C VAL A 200 2.62 -15.07 -6.23
N TYR A 201 2.24 -14.27 -7.22
CA TYR A 201 3.12 -13.29 -7.85
C TYR A 201 3.62 -12.23 -6.86
N LEU A 202 2.72 -11.67 -6.04
CA LEU A 202 3.06 -10.66 -5.02
C LEU A 202 3.94 -11.23 -3.91
N GLN A 203 3.68 -12.47 -3.47
CA GLN A 203 4.53 -13.17 -2.49
C GLN A 203 5.94 -13.40 -3.03
N LYS A 204 6.08 -13.78 -4.31
CA LYS A 204 7.38 -13.95 -4.95
C LYS A 204 8.19 -12.64 -4.90
N ILE A 205 7.59 -11.51 -5.29
CA ILE A 205 8.24 -10.18 -5.24
C ILE A 205 8.70 -9.85 -3.81
N ARG A 206 7.83 -10.07 -2.81
CA ARG A 206 8.17 -9.83 -1.40
C ARG A 206 9.34 -10.70 -0.94
N SER A 207 9.36 -11.97 -1.32
CA SER A 207 10.44 -12.90 -0.95
C SER A 207 11.77 -12.53 -1.58
N GLU A 208 11.80 -12.13 -2.86
CA GLU A 208 13.03 -11.73 -3.55
C GLU A 208 13.68 -10.52 -2.87
N LYS A 209 12.88 -9.50 -2.50
CA LYS A 209 13.35 -8.35 -1.71
C LYS A 209 13.93 -8.79 -0.35
N LYS A 210 13.33 -9.78 0.31
CA LYS A 210 13.79 -10.31 1.62
C LYS A 210 15.15 -11.01 1.56
N TYR A 211 15.51 -11.66 0.44
CA TYR A 211 16.79 -12.39 0.31
C TYR A 211 17.95 -11.53 -0.21
N LEU A 212 17.68 -10.44 -0.93
CA LEU A 212 18.70 -9.46 -1.36
C LEU A 212 19.41 -8.81 -0.16
N LEU A 213 18.67 -8.49 0.90
CA LEU A 213 19.19 -7.83 2.10
C LEU A 213 20.25 -8.66 2.87
N PRO A 214 20.00 -9.92 3.27
CA PRO A 214 21.00 -10.75 3.94
C PRO A 214 22.18 -11.10 3.04
N ALA A 215 21.98 -11.27 1.72
CA ALA A 215 23.08 -11.52 0.79
C ALA A 215 24.05 -10.34 0.71
N ALA A 216 23.53 -9.10 0.69
CA ALA A 216 24.35 -7.89 0.71
C ALA A 216 25.12 -7.74 2.04
N ILE A 217 24.48 -8.05 3.18
CA ILE A 217 25.14 -8.03 4.50
C ILE A 217 26.26 -9.07 4.58
N ILE A 218 26.01 -10.30 4.11
CA ILE A 218 27.03 -11.36 4.05
C ILE A 218 28.21 -10.91 3.16
N LEU A 219 27.92 -10.32 2.00
CA LEU A 219 28.97 -9.81 1.10
C LEU A 219 29.80 -8.70 1.75
N ILE A 220 29.15 -7.75 2.45
CA ILE A 220 29.84 -6.69 3.19
C ILE A 220 30.72 -7.29 4.30
N LEU A 221 30.22 -8.27 5.06
CA LEU A 221 30.99 -8.97 6.08
C LEU A 221 32.19 -9.72 5.48
N ILE A 222 32.03 -10.37 4.33
CA ILE A 222 33.13 -11.01 3.59
C ILE A 222 34.18 -9.98 3.17
N ILE A 223 33.76 -8.82 2.65
CA ILE A 223 34.67 -7.73 2.26
C ILE A 223 35.43 -7.18 3.47
N ILE A 224 34.75 -6.96 4.60
CA ILE A 224 35.39 -6.50 5.85
C ILE A 224 36.40 -7.53 6.36
N ILE A 225 36.06 -8.82 6.34
CA ILE A 225 36.97 -9.90 6.74
C ILE A 225 38.18 -9.97 5.80
N ALA A 226 37.97 -9.88 4.49
CA ALA A 226 39.06 -9.86 3.51
C ALA A 226 39.98 -8.64 3.72
N PHE A 227 39.41 -7.46 3.98
CA PHE A 227 40.19 -6.26 4.30
C PHE A 227 41.00 -6.42 5.59
N TRP A 228 40.46 -7.07 6.61
CA TRP A 228 41.19 -7.38 7.85
C TRP A 228 42.33 -8.39 7.65
N LEU A 229 42.10 -9.42 6.83
CA LEU A 229 43.09 -10.48 6.59
C LEU A 229 44.22 -10.04 5.66
N TYR A 230 43.95 -9.13 4.71
CA TYR A 230 44.90 -8.73 3.67
C TYR A 230 45.34 -7.26 3.75
N GLY A 231 44.70 -6.43 4.57
CA GLY A 231 45.03 -5.01 4.76
C GLY A 231 46.02 -4.73 5.89
N SER A 232 46.42 -5.74 6.68
CA SER A 232 47.37 -5.58 7.79
C SER A 232 48.84 -5.85 7.40
N THR A 233 49.15 -5.96 6.11
CA THR A 233 50.53 -6.06 5.61
C THR A 233 50.96 -4.74 4.99
N SER A 234 51.19 -3.74 5.83
CA SER A 234 51.95 -2.52 5.50
C SER A 234 52.49 -1.90 6.77
#